data_AF-A0A7S4IVZ9-F1
#
_entry.id   AF-A0A7S4IVZ9-F1
#
_cell.length_a   1.000
_cell.length_b   1.000
_cell.length_c   1.000
_cell.angle_alpha   90.00
_cell.angle_beta   90.00
_cell.angle_gamma   90.00
#
_symmetry.space_group_name_H-M   'P 1'
#
loop_
_entity.id
_entity.type
_entity.pdbx_description
1 polymer ?
#
loop_
_entity_poly.entity_id
_entity_poly.type
_entity_poly.pdbx_seq_one_letter_code
_entity_poly.pdbx_strand_id
1 'polypeptide(L)'
;DCEYKAAKEALAGLSLLGNPITQDYINMVRAGLVRNFLVKPDAVTNSNKMFGPEVSSLKGKTVKKSSEPVVTDYVDIPRSILYLNKLVTLAADVMFVNGLGFFVSTFQRIKFTTLEYMPRLNKSVMGNII
;
A
#
# COMPACT_ATOMS: atom_id res chain seq x y z
N ASP A 1 -11.52 16.92 25.28
CA ASP A 1 -10.10 17.24 25.56
C ASP A 1 -9.41 16.35 26.58
N CYS A 2 -10.01 16.00 27.72
CA CYS A 2 -9.35 15.17 28.74
C CYS A 2 -8.96 13.77 28.22
N GLU A 3 -9.82 13.15 27.41
CA GLU A 3 -9.55 11.82 26.84
C GLU A 3 -8.39 11.83 25.85
N TYR A 4 -8.27 12.87 25.03
CA TYR A 4 -7.16 13.03 24.10
C TYR A 4 -5.81 13.17 24.83
N LYS A 5 -5.78 13.96 25.91
CA LYS A 5 -4.57 14.12 26.74
C LYS A 5 -4.15 12.80 27.38
N ALA A 6 -5.10 12.08 27.98
CA ALA A 6 -4.84 10.76 28.57
C ALA A 6 -4.36 9.73 27.52
N ALA A 7 -4.93 9.75 26.31
CA ALA A 7 -4.49 8.89 25.21
C ALA A 7 -3.05 9.21 24.76
N LYS A 8 -2.67 10.49 24.76
CA LYS A 8 -1.30 10.92 24.42
C LYS A 8 -0.29 10.53 25.50
N GLU A 9 -0.66 10.63 26.77
CA GLU A 9 0.16 10.16 27.90
C GLU A 9 0.38 8.64 27.85
N ALA A 10 -0.67 7.87 27.53
CA ALA A 10 -0.56 6.42 27.35
C ALA A 10 0.41 6.07 26.19
N LEU A 11 0.41 6.84 25.11
CA LEU A 11 1.35 6.64 24.00
C LEU A 11 2.81 6.94 24.42
N ALA A 12 3.03 8.00 25.19
CA ALA A 12 4.35 8.33 25.73
C ALA A 12 4.86 7.24 26.69
N GLY A 13 3.98 6.71 27.55
CA GLY A 13 4.28 5.59 28.44
C GLY A 13 4.65 4.31 27.68
N LEU A 14 3.95 4.02 26.57
CA LEU A 14 4.26 2.88 25.70
C LEU A 14 5.69 2.97 25.14
N SER A 15 6.10 4.15 24.66
CA SER A 15 7.45 4.37 24.14
C SER A 15 8.54 4.24 25.22
N LEU A 16 8.28 4.72 26.45
CA LEU A 16 9.25 4.55 27.54
C LEU A 16 9.45 3.08 27.91
N LEU A 17 8.41 2.26 27.80
CA LEU A 17 8.44 0.83 28.12
C LEU A 17 9.04 -0.04 27.00
N GLY A 18 9.57 0.57 25.93
CA GLY A 18 10.17 -0.18 24.83
C GLY A 18 9.15 -0.78 23.87
N ASN A 19 8.00 -0.12 23.68
CA ASN A 19 6.97 -0.48 22.70
C ASN A 19 6.48 -1.94 22.81
N PRO A 20 5.98 -2.38 23.99
CA PRO A 20 5.30 -3.67 24.13
C PRO A 20 4.07 -3.76 23.21
N ILE A 21 3.57 -4.97 22.93
CA ILE A 21 2.33 -5.13 22.17
C ILE A 21 1.17 -4.53 22.99
N THR A 22 0.17 -3.93 22.34
CA THR A 22 -0.94 -3.24 23.03
C THR A 22 -1.61 -4.11 24.10
N GLN A 23 -1.80 -5.41 23.86
CA GLN A 23 -2.37 -6.32 24.86
C GLN A 23 -1.45 -6.52 26.07
N ASP A 24 -0.15 -6.71 25.84
CA ASP A 24 0.84 -6.80 26.92
C ASP A 24 0.87 -5.51 27.73
N TYR A 25 0.79 -4.36 27.06
CA TYR A 25 0.75 -3.07 27.75
C TYR A 25 -0.51 -2.93 28.62
N ILE A 26 -1.69 -3.30 28.11
CA ILE A 26 -2.93 -3.34 28.89
C ILE A 26 -2.78 -4.27 30.11
N ASN A 27 -2.18 -5.44 29.93
CA ASN A 27 -1.95 -6.40 31.01
C ASN A 27 -0.96 -5.86 32.05
N MET A 28 0.11 -5.18 31.63
CA MET A 28 1.07 -4.54 32.53
C MET A 28 0.44 -3.42 33.36
N VAL A 29 -0.43 -2.61 32.75
CA VAL A 29 -1.17 -1.56 33.46
C VAL A 29 -2.17 -2.16 34.44
N ARG A 30 -2.93 -3.19 34.04
CA ARG A 30 -3.89 -3.89 34.94
C ARG A 30 -3.20 -4.57 36.12
N ALA A 31 -2.03 -5.16 35.89
CA ALA A 31 -1.23 -5.81 36.92
C ALA A 31 -0.49 -4.81 37.83
N GLY A 32 -0.59 -3.49 37.57
CA GLY A 32 0.07 -2.46 38.37
C GLY A 32 1.60 -2.50 38.27
N LEU A 33 2.15 -3.08 37.20
CA LEU A 33 3.61 -3.16 36.96
C LEU A 33 4.17 -1.80 36.51
N VAL A 34 3.31 -0.94 35.99
CA VAL A 34 3.64 0.39 35.48
C VAL A 34 3.23 1.43 36.53
N ARG A 35 3.99 1.53 37.63
CA ARG A 35 3.63 2.37 38.79
C ARG A 35 3.83 3.88 38.57
N ASN A 36 4.72 4.26 37.66
CA ASN A 36 5.09 5.67 37.48
C ASN A 36 4.10 6.46 36.61
N PHE A 37 3.16 5.76 35.95
CA PHE A 37 2.21 6.39 35.06
C PHE A 37 0.80 6.16 35.59
N LEU A 38 0.07 7.26 35.84
CA LEU A 38 -1.36 7.22 36.17
C LEU A 38 -2.22 6.94 34.92
N VAL A 39 -1.81 5.96 34.12
CA VAL A 39 -2.50 5.58 32.87
C VAL A 39 -3.53 4.52 33.21
N LYS A 40 -4.81 4.79 32.92
CA LYS A 40 -5.87 3.79 33.03
C LYS A 40 -5.83 2.83 31.83
N PRO A 41 -6.23 1.55 31.99
CA PRO A 41 -6.33 0.61 30.87
C PRO A 41 -7.20 1.13 29.71
N ASP A 42 -8.23 1.90 30.03
CA ASP A 42 -9.12 2.52 29.04
C ASP A 42 -8.38 3.58 28.20
N ALA A 43 -7.45 4.32 28.81
CA ALA A 43 -6.64 5.30 28.09
C ALA A 43 -5.69 4.64 27.09
N VAL A 44 -5.16 3.45 27.41
CA VAL A 44 -4.36 2.64 26.46
C VAL A 44 -5.22 2.18 25.28
N THR A 45 -6.42 1.68 25.56
CA THR A 45 -7.35 1.21 24.54
C THR A 45 -7.79 2.36 23.63
N ASN A 46 -8.13 3.51 24.21
CA ASN A 46 -8.48 4.72 23.48
C ASN A 46 -7.29 5.24 22.66
N SER A 47 -6.08 5.22 23.20
CA SER A 47 -4.86 5.59 22.47
C SER A 47 -4.66 4.74 21.22
N ASN A 48 -4.77 3.41 21.35
CA ASN A 48 -4.66 2.50 20.21
C ASN A 48 -5.80 2.70 19.18
N LYS A 49 -7.01 3.08 19.62
CA LYS A 49 -8.12 3.39 18.70
C LYS A 49 -7.93 4.72 17.97
N MET A 50 -7.35 5.72 18.63
CA MET A 50 -7.15 7.07 18.08
C MET A 50 -5.92 7.17 17.19
N PHE A 51 -4.80 6.58 17.61
CA PHE A 51 -3.51 6.70 16.91
C PHE A 51 -3.12 5.44 16.13
N GLY A 52 -3.84 4.34 16.32
CA GLY A 52 -3.47 3.04 15.79
C GLY A 52 -2.35 2.36 16.60
N PRO A 53 -1.99 1.12 16.23
CA PRO A 53 -0.87 0.41 16.82
C PRO A 53 0.46 1.08 16.46
N GLU A 54 1.38 1.14 17.43
CA GLU A 54 2.69 1.75 17.22
C GLU A 54 3.56 0.90 16.27
N VAL A 55 4.26 1.56 15.35
CA VAL A 55 4.96 0.90 14.24
C VAL A 55 6.15 0.07 14.73
N SER A 56 6.86 0.52 15.76
CA SER A 56 7.98 -0.20 16.37
C SER A 56 7.51 -1.45 17.13
N SER A 57 6.33 -1.42 17.76
CA SER A 57 5.68 -2.61 18.32
C SER A 57 5.29 -3.61 17.24
N LEU A 58 4.89 -3.14 16.06
CA LEU A 58 4.46 -3.99 14.96
C LEU A 58 5.65 -4.68 14.28
N LYS A 59 6.74 -3.94 14.06
CA LYS A 59 7.96 -4.44 13.42
C LYS A 59 8.62 -5.54 14.25
N GLY A 60 8.89 -6.69 13.64
CA GLY A 60 9.59 -7.81 14.27
C GLY A 60 8.72 -8.69 15.18
N LYS A 61 7.61 -8.17 15.73
CA LYS A 61 6.64 -8.97 16.51
C LYS A 61 5.50 -9.50 15.65
N THR A 62 5.11 -8.74 14.63
CA THR A 62 4.06 -9.14 13.69
C THR A 62 4.68 -9.50 12.35
N VAL A 63 4.40 -10.72 11.87
CA VAL A 63 4.74 -11.13 10.51
C VAL A 63 3.62 -10.68 9.57
N LYS A 64 3.98 -10.16 8.39
CA LYS A 64 3.00 -9.86 7.34
C LYS A 64 2.29 -11.16 6.95
N LYS A 65 0.96 -11.22 7.13
CA LYS A 65 0.15 -12.31 6.58
C LYS A 65 0.08 -12.15 5.06
N SER A 66 0.29 -13.24 4.32
CA SER A 66 0.05 -13.23 2.88
C SER A 66 -1.42 -12.89 2.63
N SER A 67 -1.68 -12.05 1.64
CA SER A 67 -3.04 -11.85 1.14
C SER A 67 -3.62 -13.19 0.70
N GLU A 68 -4.93 -13.31 0.78
CA GLU A 68 -5.62 -14.44 0.16
C GLU A 68 -5.24 -14.51 -1.33
N PRO A 69 -4.96 -15.70 -1.86
CA PRO A 69 -4.66 -15.84 -3.27
C PRO A 69 -5.82 -15.29 -4.09
N VAL A 70 -5.51 -14.44 -5.07
CA VAL A 70 -6.53 -13.94 -6.02
C VAL A 70 -7.03 -15.14 -6.80
N VAL A 71 -8.26 -15.56 -6.55
CA VAL A 71 -8.94 -16.57 -7.36
C VAL A 71 -9.21 -15.92 -8.72
N THR A 72 -8.43 -16.29 -9.73
CA THR A 72 -8.62 -15.81 -11.10
C THR A 72 -9.74 -16.60 -11.74
N ASP A 73 -10.99 -16.22 -11.49
CA ASP A 73 -12.09 -16.68 -12.32
C ASP A 73 -11.94 -16.07 -13.71
N TYR A 74 -11.84 -16.92 -14.74
CA TYR A 74 -11.90 -16.47 -16.13
C TYR A 74 -13.33 -16.01 -16.43
N VAL A 75 -13.56 -14.71 -16.30
CA VAL A 75 -14.81 -14.09 -16.73
C VAL A 75 -14.70 -13.80 -18.23
N ASP A 76 -15.58 -14.40 -19.02
CA ASP A 76 -15.70 -14.08 -20.44
C ASP A 76 -16.00 -12.58 -20.61
N ILE A 77 -15.22 -11.91 -21.46
CA ILE A 77 -15.43 -10.49 -21.76
C ILE A 77 -16.76 -10.36 -22.52
N PRO A 78 -17.73 -9.55 -22.03
CA PRO A 78 -18.99 -9.34 -22.71
C PRO A 78 -18.79 -8.86 -24.15
N ARG A 79 -19.54 -9.44 -25.10
CA ARG A 79 -19.47 -9.09 -26.53
C ARG A 79 -19.69 -7.59 -26.77
N SER A 80 -20.49 -6.93 -25.96
CA SER A 80 -20.73 -5.48 -26.03
C SER A 80 -19.43 -4.67 -25.90
N ILE A 81 -18.51 -5.06 -25.00
CA ILE A 81 -17.22 -4.39 -24.81
C ILE A 81 -16.30 -4.62 -26.02
N LEU A 82 -16.33 -5.83 -26.59
CA LEU A 82 -15.58 -6.16 -27.80
C LEU A 82 -16.05 -5.34 -29.01
N TYR A 83 -17.37 -5.23 -29.21
CA TYR A 83 -17.92 -4.41 -30.31
C TYR A 83 -17.62 -2.93 -30.14
N LEU A 84 -17.69 -2.43 -28.90
CA LEU A 84 -17.31 -1.06 -28.60
C LEU A 84 -15.84 -0.82 -28.97
N ASN A 85 -14.92 -1.70 -28.61
CA ASN A 85 -13.49 -1.52 -28.87
C ASN A 85 -12.99 -2.15 -30.17
N LYS A 86 -13.86 -2.36 -31.17
CA LYS A 86 -13.48 -2.97 -32.46
C LYS A 86 -12.51 -2.10 -33.26
N LEU A 87 -12.64 -0.79 -33.16
CA LEU A 87 -11.72 0.20 -33.73
C LEU A 87 -11.22 1.08 -32.58
N VAL A 88 -9.90 1.05 -32.37
CA VAL A 88 -9.24 1.80 -31.31
C VAL A 88 -8.24 2.77 -31.91
N THR A 89 -8.24 4.00 -31.40
CA THR A 89 -7.24 5.00 -31.74
C THR A 89 -5.96 4.69 -30.98
N LEU A 90 -4.91 4.34 -31.72
CA LEU A 90 -3.56 4.16 -31.22
C LEU A 90 -2.81 5.48 -31.35
N ALA A 91 -2.27 5.98 -30.23
CA ALA A 91 -1.25 7.01 -30.24
C ALA A 91 0.09 6.36 -29.92
N ALA A 92 1.11 6.59 -30.73
CA ALA A 92 2.44 6.02 -30.52
C ALA A 92 3.51 7.12 -30.62
N ASP A 93 4.51 7.03 -29.75
CA ASP A 93 5.66 7.95 -29.69
C ASP A 93 6.92 7.21 -29.23
N VAL A 94 8.08 7.84 -29.39
CA VAL A 94 9.36 7.33 -28.89
C VAL A 94 9.87 8.25 -27.80
N MET A 95 9.96 7.74 -26.57
CA MET A 95 10.53 8.48 -25.45
C MET A 95 11.99 8.07 -25.19
N PHE A 96 12.79 9.01 -24.69
CA PHE A 96 14.17 8.75 -24.30
C PHE A 96 14.35 8.87 -22.79
N VAL A 97 14.85 7.81 -22.16
CA VAL A 97 15.18 7.80 -20.73
C VAL A 97 16.65 7.43 -20.60
N ASN A 98 17.47 8.34 -20.06
CA ASN A 98 18.92 8.17 -19.93
C ASN A 98 19.63 7.78 -21.25
N GLY A 99 19.17 8.32 -22.38
CA GLY A 99 19.71 8.02 -23.71
C GLY A 99 19.24 6.69 -24.32
N LEU A 100 18.44 5.91 -23.60
CA LEU A 100 17.80 4.70 -24.10
C LEU A 100 16.44 5.05 -24.70
N GLY A 101 16.21 4.61 -25.94
CA GLY A 101 14.93 4.80 -26.64
C GLY A 101 13.90 3.77 -26.23
N PHE A 102 12.66 4.21 -26.03
CA PHE A 102 11.52 3.36 -25.74
C PHE A 102 10.38 3.70 -26.68
N PHE A 103 9.81 2.70 -27.34
CA PHE A 103 8.58 2.85 -28.08
C PHE A 103 7.41 2.79 -27.10
N VAL A 104 6.60 3.84 -27.06
CA VAL A 104 5.43 3.96 -26.19
C VAL A 104 4.19 4.02 -27.05
N SER A 105 3.25 3.14 -26.80
CA SER A 105 1.97 3.14 -27.48
C SER A 105 0.83 3.19 -26.48
N THR A 106 -0.22 3.97 -26.76
CA THR A 106 -1.39 4.11 -25.91
C THR A 106 -2.67 3.97 -26.73
N PHE A 107 -3.50 3.03 -26.31
CA PHE A 107 -4.82 2.77 -26.85
C PHE A 107 -5.84 3.58 -26.06
N GLN A 108 -6.23 4.75 -26.58
CA GLN A 108 -6.94 5.79 -25.82
C GLN A 108 -8.23 5.28 -25.14
N ARG A 109 -9.00 4.44 -25.84
CA ARG A 109 -10.29 3.96 -25.36
C ARG A 109 -10.19 2.84 -24.32
N ILE A 110 -9.21 1.96 -24.48
CA ILE A 110 -8.97 0.84 -23.56
C ILE A 110 -8.10 1.30 -22.38
N LYS A 111 -7.44 2.47 -22.49
CA LYS A 111 -6.42 2.97 -21.55
C LYS A 111 -5.31 1.94 -21.32
N PHE A 112 -4.98 1.22 -22.39
CA PHE A 112 -3.89 0.27 -22.41
C PHE A 112 -2.66 0.98 -22.95
N THR A 113 -1.55 0.88 -22.25
CA THR A 113 -0.28 1.50 -22.65
C THR A 113 0.79 0.43 -22.66
N THR A 114 1.53 0.34 -23.76
CA THR A 114 2.70 -0.53 -23.90
C THR A 114 3.96 0.30 -23.94
N LEU A 115 5.05 -0.30 -23.46
CA LEU A 115 6.36 0.31 -23.44
C LEU A 115 7.38 -0.76 -23.80
N GLU A 116 8.06 -0.57 -24.91
CA GLU A 116 9.03 -1.50 -25.44
C GLU A 116 10.40 -0.85 -25.57
N TYR A 117 11.43 -1.55 -25.07
CA TYR A 117 12.80 -1.08 -25.19
C TYR A 117 13.27 -1.18 -26.65
N MET A 118 13.77 -0.07 -27.19
CA MET A 118 14.18 0.02 -28.57
C MET A 118 15.68 0.37 -28.64
N PRO A 119 16.58 -0.64 -28.76
CA PRO A 119 18.03 -0.42 -28.75
C PRO A 119 18.53 0.31 -30.00
N ARG A 120 17.73 0.38 -31.08
CA ARG A 120 18.07 1.09 -32.33
C ARG A 120 16.87 1.87 -32.83
N LEU A 121 17.05 3.17 -33.07
CA LEU A 121 16.07 4.07 -33.68
C LEU A 121 16.11 3.92 -35.20
N ASN A 122 15.52 2.86 -35.73
CA ASN A 122 15.37 2.73 -37.18
C ASN A 122 13.91 2.41 -37.53
N LYS A 123 13.51 2.80 -38.75
CA LYS A 123 12.14 2.57 -39.23
C LYS A 123 11.79 1.08 -39.26
N SER A 124 12.79 0.21 -39.49
CA SER A 124 12.61 -1.24 -39.56
C SER A 124 12.26 -1.88 -38.22
N VAL A 125 12.85 -1.43 -37.11
CA VAL A 125 12.54 -1.95 -35.76
C VAL A 125 11.17 -1.48 -35.32
N MET A 126 10.79 -0.23 -35.63
CA MET A 126 9.46 0.31 -35.31
C MET A 126 8.33 -0.48 -36.00
N GLY A 127 8.54 -0.92 -37.25
CA GLY A 127 7.56 -1.72 -37.98
C GLY A 127 7.40 -3.17 -37.47
N ASN A 128 8.34 -3.68 -36.67
CA ASN A 128 8.24 -5.02 -36.07
C ASN A 128 7.55 -5.01 -34.70
N ILE A 129 7.36 -3.83 -34.10
CA ILE A 129 6.76 -3.64 -32.76
C ILE A 129 5.23 -3.44 -32.86
N ILE A 130 4.72 -2.99 -34.01
CA ILE A 130 3.30 -2.76 -34.30
C ILE A 130 2.73 -3.95 -35.09
#